data_AF-A0A918JER3-F1
#
_entry.id   AF-A0A918JER3-F1
#
_cell.length_a   1.000
_cell.length_b   1.000
_cell.length_c   1.000
_cell.angle_alpha   90.00
_cell.angle_beta   90.00
_cell.angle_gamma   90.00
#
_symmetry.space_group_name_H-M   'P 1'
#
loop_
_entity.id
_entity.type
_entity.pdbx_description
1 polymer ?
#
loop_
_entity_poly.entity_id
_entity_poly.type
_entity_poly.pdbx_seq_one_letter_code
_entity_poly.pdbx_strand_id
1 'polypeptide(L)'
;MLRSLHCDYALFEREYPMEPTSPLIDTDFGISQLSGNRDLYITLLGKFSDEYRDLNDRLQEMMDQQAYDSAFTLLHTLKGVSANLGLTALQHASKQVELAIRGNQSLPEDYAGFVVILDRTLQKISQFTSPVDATPSATEQPAAHSELLAALHASEFIPGAQLDTYLTSLTLPAGEKQRLQTAIEELDYQQAIAILTDAP
;
A
#
# COMPACT_ATOMS: atom_id res chain seq x y z
N MET A 1 -11.46 -41.56 -34.84
CA MET A 1 -11.57 -40.10 -34.63
C MET A 1 -12.83 -39.89 -33.81
N LEU A 2 -12.85 -39.40 -32.57
CA LEU A 2 -12.03 -38.39 -31.92
C LEU A 2 -11.64 -38.85 -30.50
N ARG A 3 -10.38 -38.61 -30.08
CA ARG A 3 -9.97 -38.68 -28.68
C ARG A 3 -10.38 -37.35 -28.02
N SER A 4 -11.42 -37.42 -27.19
CA SER A 4 -11.77 -36.36 -26.26
C SER A 4 -10.68 -36.29 -25.18
N LEU A 5 -9.81 -35.27 -25.22
CA LEU A 5 -8.97 -34.93 -24.09
C LEU A 5 -9.84 -34.26 -23.04
N HIS A 6 -10.35 -35.06 -22.09
CA HIS A 6 -10.77 -34.53 -20.80
C HIS A 6 -9.49 -34.11 -20.07
N CYS A 7 -9.39 -32.81 -19.77
CA CYS A 7 -8.34 -32.28 -18.94
C CYS A 7 -8.66 -32.68 -17.50
N ASP A 8 -7.93 -33.66 -16.98
CA ASP A 8 -8.01 -34.10 -15.59
C ASP A 8 -7.65 -32.95 -14.64
N TYR A 9 -8.68 -32.25 -14.17
CA TYR A 9 -8.60 -31.22 -13.12
C TYR A 9 -8.74 -31.81 -11.71
N ALA A 10 -8.44 -33.11 -11.54
CA ALA A 10 -8.72 -33.85 -10.32
C ALA A 10 -7.44 -34.36 -9.64
N LEU A 11 -6.49 -33.48 -9.31
CA LEU A 11 -5.42 -33.77 -8.33
C LEU A 11 -4.91 -32.48 -7.65
N PHE A 12 -5.76 -31.80 -6.87
CA PHE A 12 -5.28 -30.86 -5.85
C PHE A 12 -6.25 -30.77 -4.66
N GLU A 13 -6.74 -31.91 -4.18
CA GLU A 13 -7.33 -31.97 -2.83
C GLU A 13 -6.26 -32.48 -1.88
N ARG A 14 -5.49 -31.53 -1.33
CA ARG A 14 -4.73 -31.76 -0.12
C ARG A 14 -4.98 -30.57 0.80
N GLU A 15 -5.96 -30.76 1.67
CA GLU A 15 -6.15 -30.12 2.98
C GLU A 15 -5.19 -28.95 3.26
N TYR A 16 -5.59 -27.71 2.97
CA TYR A 16 -4.91 -26.52 3.49
C TYR A 16 -5.71 -25.96 4.66
N PRO A 17 -5.27 -26.18 5.91
CA PRO A 17 -5.86 -25.54 7.07
C PRO A 17 -5.65 -24.03 6.92
N MET A 18 -6.71 -23.25 7.14
CA MET A 18 -6.75 -21.78 7.31
C MET A 18 -5.38 -21.12 7.08
N GLU A 19 -5.09 -20.68 5.84
CA GLU A 19 -3.79 -20.13 5.50
C GLU A 19 -3.41 -18.99 6.46
N PRO A 20 -2.13 -18.89 6.89
CA PRO A 20 -1.64 -17.71 7.57
C PRO A 20 -1.99 -16.51 6.70
N THR A 21 -2.43 -15.39 7.30
CA THR A 21 -2.73 -14.15 6.58
C THR A 21 -1.52 -13.80 5.71
N SER A 22 -1.59 -14.13 4.41
CA SER A 22 -0.49 -13.92 3.49
C SER A 22 -0.18 -12.42 3.46
N PRO A 23 1.09 -12.01 3.58
CA PRO A 23 1.43 -10.60 3.54
C PRO A 23 0.98 -9.99 2.22
N LEU A 24 0.50 -8.74 2.27
CA LEU A 24 0.21 -7.97 1.05
C LEU A 24 1.48 -7.74 0.24
N ILE A 25 2.61 -7.50 0.93
CA ILE A 25 3.94 -7.30 0.37
C ILE A 25 4.96 -7.98 1.28
N ASP A 26 5.67 -8.98 0.76
CA ASP A 26 6.90 -9.52 1.34
C ASP A 26 8.10 -8.77 0.75
N THR A 27 8.47 -7.69 1.43
CA THR A 27 9.54 -6.79 0.97
C THR A 27 10.91 -7.44 1.00
N ASP A 28 11.20 -8.28 2.01
CA ASP A 28 12.49 -8.96 2.11
C ASP A 28 12.66 -9.96 0.96
N PHE A 29 11.61 -10.73 0.67
CA PHE A 29 11.58 -11.60 -0.49
C PHE A 29 11.74 -10.80 -1.79
N GLY A 30 10.93 -9.77 -2.01
CA GLY A 30 10.97 -8.97 -3.24
C GLY A 30 12.32 -8.30 -3.50
N ILE A 31 12.97 -7.78 -2.46
CA ILE A 31 14.33 -7.22 -2.55
C ILE A 31 15.36 -8.31 -2.84
N SER A 32 15.21 -9.50 -2.25
CA SER A 32 16.14 -10.62 -2.49
C SER A 32 16.11 -11.09 -3.95
N GLN A 33 14.95 -11.06 -4.61
CA GLN A 33 14.82 -11.38 -6.05
C GLN A 33 15.63 -10.43 -6.93
N LEU A 34 15.91 -9.22 -6.43
CA LEU A 34 16.64 -8.16 -7.13
C LEU A 34 18.07 -8.04 -6.62
N SER A 35 18.65 -9.13 -6.09
CA SER A 35 20.03 -9.16 -5.56
C SER A 35 20.30 -8.10 -4.48
N GLY A 36 19.28 -7.74 -3.69
CA GLY A 36 19.39 -6.72 -2.65
C GLY A 36 19.13 -5.29 -3.13
N ASN A 37 18.81 -5.07 -4.41
CA ASN A 37 18.62 -3.73 -4.96
C ASN A 37 17.26 -3.13 -4.59
N ARG A 38 17.22 -2.42 -3.46
CA ARG A 38 16.02 -1.76 -2.92
C ARG A 38 15.47 -0.66 -3.83
N ASP A 39 16.31 0.15 -4.47
CA ASP A 39 15.85 1.25 -5.33
C ASP A 39 15.15 0.71 -6.59
N LEU A 40 15.68 -0.37 -7.16
CA LEU A 40 15.04 -1.08 -8.26
C LEU A 40 13.71 -1.70 -7.80
N TYR A 41 13.65 -2.28 -6.60
CA TYR A 41 12.41 -2.80 -6.03
C TYR A 41 11.32 -1.74 -5.95
N ILE A 42 11.63 -0.58 -5.36
CA ILE A 42 10.70 0.55 -5.25
C ILE A 42 10.25 1.04 -6.63
N THR A 43 11.18 1.15 -7.58
CA THR A 43 10.87 1.53 -8.98
C THR A 43 9.89 0.55 -9.62
N LEU A 44 10.07 -0.76 -9.41
CA LEU A 44 9.19 -1.78 -9.97
C LEU A 44 7.83 -1.81 -9.28
N LEU A 45 7.76 -1.57 -7.98
CA LEU A 45 6.48 -1.39 -7.28
C LEU A 45 5.71 -0.17 -7.81
N GLY A 46 6.38 0.96 -8.06
CA GLY A 46 5.74 2.14 -8.66
C GLY A 46 5.13 1.83 -10.03
N LYS A 47 5.91 1.19 -10.91
CA LYS A 47 5.42 0.75 -12.24
C LYS A 47 4.26 -0.23 -12.14
N PHE A 48 4.32 -1.16 -11.20
CA PHE A 48 3.22 -2.08 -10.93
C PHE A 48 1.95 -1.31 -10.56
N SER A 49 2.06 -0.33 -9.66
CA SER A 49 0.91 0.48 -9.26
C SER A 49 0.28 1.23 -10.44
N ASP A 50 1.12 1.85 -11.28
CA ASP A 50 0.66 2.58 -12.46
C ASP A 50 -0.01 1.68 -13.50
N GLU A 51 0.50 0.46 -13.70
CA GLU A 51 -0.01 -0.49 -14.70
C GLU A 51 -1.37 -1.09 -14.29
N TYR A 52 -1.57 -1.34 -13.00
CA TYR A 52 -2.70 -2.13 -12.49
C TYR A 52 -3.76 -1.32 -11.72
N ARG A 53 -3.61 0.01 -11.61
CA ARG A 53 -4.60 0.88 -10.93
C ARG A 53 -6.02 0.77 -11.48
N ASP A 54 -6.17 0.55 -12.78
CA ASP A 54 -7.47 0.47 -13.46
C ASP A 54 -7.79 -0.99 -13.87
N LEU A 55 -7.12 -1.98 -13.26
CA LEU A 55 -7.25 -3.38 -13.66
C LEU A 55 -8.68 -3.89 -13.46
N ASN A 56 -9.37 -3.51 -12.38
CA ASN A 56 -10.75 -3.94 -12.14
C ASN A 56 -11.67 -3.53 -13.29
N ASP A 57 -11.60 -2.27 -13.71
CA ASP A 57 -12.47 -1.72 -14.75
C ASP A 57 -12.18 -2.38 -16.10
N ARG A 58 -10.89 -2.52 -16.43
CA ARG A 58 -10.45 -3.23 -17.66
C ARG A 58 -10.92 -4.69 -17.67
N LEU A 59 -10.88 -5.36 -16.53
CA LEU A 59 -11.30 -6.76 -16.43
C LEU A 59 -12.82 -6.88 -16.60
N GLN A 60 -13.61 -6.03 -15.94
CA GLN A 60 -15.07 -6.00 -16.11
C GLN A 60 -15.45 -5.77 -17.57
N GLU A 61 -14.81 -4.79 -18.23
CA GLU A 61 -15.04 -4.51 -19.65
C GLU A 61 -14.73 -5.74 -20.53
N MET A 62 -13.62 -6.44 -20.29
CA MET A 62 -13.29 -7.67 -21.01
C MET A 62 -14.33 -8.77 -20.78
N MET A 63 -14.86 -8.90 -19.55
CA MET A 63 -15.90 -9.89 -19.25
C MET A 63 -17.22 -9.56 -19.96
N ASP A 64 -17.63 -8.30 -19.98
CA ASP A 64 -18.83 -7.83 -20.70
C ASP A 64 -18.72 -8.05 -22.21
N GLN A 65 -17.52 -7.86 -22.77
CA GLN A 65 -17.22 -8.11 -24.19
C GLN A 65 -16.96 -9.58 -24.51
N GLN A 66 -17.06 -10.48 -23.52
CA GLN A 66 -16.73 -11.91 -23.64
C GLN A 66 -15.31 -12.18 -24.15
N ALA A 67 -14.38 -11.24 -23.89
CA ALA A 67 -12.97 -11.30 -24.28
C ALA A 67 -12.15 -12.14 -23.28
N TYR A 68 -12.58 -13.39 -23.04
CA TYR A 68 -12.06 -14.24 -21.96
C TYR A 68 -10.57 -14.58 -22.10
N ASP A 69 -10.06 -14.75 -23.33
CA ASP A 69 -8.63 -15.02 -23.55
C ASP A 69 -7.75 -13.82 -23.16
N SER A 70 -8.23 -12.60 -23.42
CA SER A 70 -7.57 -11.37 -23.01
C SER A 70 -7.61 -11.18 -21.50
N ALA A 71 -8.77 -11.43 -20.88
CA ALA A 71 -8.94 -11.41 -19.43
C ALA A 71 -8.01 -12.43 -18.74
N PHE A 72 -7.96 -13.66 -19.25
CA PHE A 72 -7.05 -14.70 -18.75
C PHE A 72 -5.58 -14.27 -18.86
N THR A 73 -5.18 -13.71 -20.00
CA THR A 73 -3.79 -13.25 -20.20
C THR A 73 -3.41 -12.12 -19.24
N LEU A 74 -4.34 -11.19 -18.99
CA LEU A 74 -4.14 -10.10 -18.02
C LEU A 74 -3.91 -10.65 -16.61
N LEU A 75 -4.77 -11.57 -16.15
CA LEU A 75 -4.64 -12.18 -14.81
C LEU A 75 -3.41 -13.08 -14.69
N HIS A 76 -3.06 -13.81 -15.75
CA HIS A 76 -1.84 -14.61 -15.79
C HIS A 76 -0.59 -13.75 -15.60
N THR A 77 -0.56 -12.60 -16.27
CA THR A 77 0.52 -11.61 -16.16
C THR A 77 0.55 -11.01 -14.76
N LEU A 78 -0.60 -10.54 -14.24
CA LEU A 78 -0.71 -10.00 -12.89
C LEU A 78 -0.18 -10.99 -11.84
N LYS A 79 -0.56 -12.26 -11.93
CA LYS A 79 -0.09 -13.33 -11.02
C LYS A 79 1.43 -13.48 -11.10
N GLY A 80 2.00 -13.54 -12.30
CA GLY A 80 3.44 -13.69 -12.51
C GLY A 80 4.24 -12.52 -11.95
N VAL A 81 3.81 -11.30 -12.25
CA VAL A 81 4.44 -10.08 -11.74
C VAL A 81 4.30 -9.98 -10.21
N SER A 82 3.12 -10.29 -9.67
CA SER A 82 2.87 -10.33 -8.23
C SER A 82 3.79 -11.32 -7.51
N ALA A 83 3.97 -12.52 -8.07
CA ALA A 83 4.89 -13.51 -7.52
C ALA A 83 6.34 -13.00 -7.49
N ASN A 84 6.80 -12.34 -8.56
CA ASN A 84 8.17 -11.82 -8.65
C ASN A 84 8.44 -10.65 -7.69
N LEU A 85 7.41 -9.87 -7.35
CA LEU A 85 7.52 -8.70 -6.46
C LEU A 85 7.20 -9.01 -4.99
N GLY A 86 6.90 -10.26 -4.65
CA GLY A 86 6.51 -10.64 -3.29
C GLY A 86 5.10 -10.17 -2.89
N LEU A 87 4.20 -9.94 -3.85
CA LEU A 87 2.82 -9.54 -3.60
C LEU A 87 1.94 -10.78 -3.35
N THR A 88 2.26 -11.56 -2.32
CA THR A 88 1.77 -12.93 -2.11
C THR A 88 0.25 -13.02 -2.02
N ALA A 89 -0.40 -12.14 -1.26
CA ALA A 89 -1.87 -12.11 -1.17
C ALA A 89 -2.52 -11.87 -2.54
N LEU A 90 -1.98 -10.94 -3.33
CA LEU A 90 -2.51 -10.61 -4.66
C LEU A 90 -2.24 -11.73 -5.66
N GLN A 91 -1.07 -12.38 -5.60
CA GLN A 91 -0.77 -13.57 -6.39
C GLN A 91 -1.79 -14.69 -6.15
N HIS A 92 -2.09 -14.99 -4.87
CA HIS A 92 -3.07 -16.01 -4.49
C HIS A 92 -4.47 -15.66 -5.00
N ALA A 93 -4.92 -14.42 -4.78
CA ALA A 93 -6.23 -13.96 -5.25
C ALA A 93 -6.34 -13.99 -6.78
N SER A 94 -5.30 -13.53 -7.50
CA SER A 94 -5.25 -13.52 -8.96
C SER A 94 -5.37 -14.92 -9.56
N LYS A 95 -4.75 -15.93 -8.92
CA LYS A 95 -4.85 -17.34 -9.35
C LYS A 95 -6.29 -17.84 -9.34
N GLN A 96 -7.09 -17.45 -8.34
CA GLN A 96 -8.49 -17.89 -8.26
C GLN A 96 -9.34 -17.29 -9.39
N VAL A 97 -9.14 -16.00 -9.67
CA VAL A 97 -9.82 -15.32 -10.79
C VAL A 97 -9.38 -15.89 -12.14
N GLU A 98 -8.07 -16.10 -12.34
CA GLU A 98 -7.51 -16.72 -13.54
C GLU A 98 -8.12 -18.09 -13.84
N LEU A 99 -8.26 -18.95 -12.81
CA LEU A 99 -8.84 -20.28 -12.95
C LEU A 99 -10.33 -20.24 -13.30
N ALA A 100 -11.09 -19.33 -12.68
CA ALA A 100 -12.51 -19.15 -12.98
C ALA A 100 -12.73 -18.70 -14.43
N ILE A 101 -11.94 -17.74 -14.92
CA ILE A 101 -12.02 -17.28 -16.31
C ILE A 101 -11.68 -18.42 -17.27
N ARG A 102 -10.62 -19.18 -17.00
CA ARG A 102 -10.19 -20.29 -17.89
C ARG A 102 -11.18 -21.44 -17.92
N GLY A 103 -11.74 -21.82 -16.78
CA GLY A 103 -12.62 -22.98 -16.65
C GLY A 103 -14.07 -22.68 -17.02
N ASN A 104 -14.57 -21.53 -16.58
CA ASN A 104 -15.99 -21.21 -16.59
C ASN A 104 -16.33 -19.96 -17.41
N GLN A 105 -15.32 -19.26 -17.96
CA GLN A 105 -15.51 -17.98 -18.66
C GLN A 105 -16.31 -16.97 -17.81
N SER A 106 -16.07 -17.00 -16.49
CA SER A 106 -16.79 -16.18 -15.52
C SER A 106 -15.83 -15.65 -14.45
N LEU A 107 -16.28 -14.64 -13.71
CA LEU A 107 -15.64 -14.24 -12.47
C LEU A 107 -16.06 -15.21 -11.34
N PRO A 108 -15.22 -15.41 -10.31
CA PRO A 108 -15.58 -16.21 -9.15
C PRO A 108 -16.62 -15.47 -8.27
N GLU A 109 -17.33 -16.22 -7.41
CA GLU A 109 -18.32 -15.65 -6.49
C GLU A 109 -17.70 -14.61 -5.55
N ASP A 110 -16.49 -14.86 -5.04
CA ASP A 110 -15.71 -13.93 -4.22
C ASP A 110 -14.81 -12.98 -5.07
N TYR A 111 -15.30 -12.52 -6.22
CA TYR A 111 -14.57 -11.53 -7.01
C TYR A 111 -14.34 -10.22 -6.23
N ALA A 112 -15.28 -9.83 -5.36
CA ALA A 112 -15.14 -8.67 -4.49
C ALA A 112 -13.92 -8.79 -3.55
N GLY A 113 -13.62 -9.98 -3.03
CA GLY A 113 -12.44 -10.23 -2.23
C GLY A 113 -11.13 -9.97 -2.99
N PHE A 114 -11.06 -10.34 -4.27
CA PHE A 114 -9.92 -10.02 -5.14
C PHE A 114 -9.74 -8.50 -5.30
N VAL A 115 -10.82 -7.75 -5.56
CA VAL A 115 -10.77 -6.29 -5.72
C VAL A 115 -10.25 -5.62 -4.45
N VAL A 116 -10.74 -6.04 -3.27
CA VAL A 116 -10.26 -5.53 -1.98
C VAL A 116 -8.76 -5.78 -1.78
N ILE A 117 -8.26 -6.95 -2.19
CA ILE A 117 -6.84 -7.28 -2.08
C ILE A 117 -6.02 -6.42 -3.05
N LEU A 118 -6.47 -6.25 -4.30
CA LEU A 118 -5.83 -5.39 -5.28
C LEU A 118 -5.71 -3.95 -4.76
N ASP A 119 -6.81 -3.35 -4.30
CA ASP A 119 -6.82 -1.97 -3.78
C ASP A 119 -5.90 -1.80 -2.58
N ARG A 120 -5.93 -2.77 -1.64
CA ARG A 120 -5.04 -2.75 -0.47
C ARG A 120 -3.57 -2.88 -0.86
N THR A 121 -3.25 -3.72 -1.85
CA THR A 121 -1.88 -3.85 -2.35
C THR A 121 -1.43 -2.55 -3.01
N LEU A 122 -2.24 -1.94 -3.87
CA LEU A 122 -1.93 -0.66 -4.52
C LEU A 122 -1.75 0.47 -3.49
N GLN A 123 -2.64 0.57 -2.50
CA GLN A 123 -2.51 1.54 -1.40
C GLN A 123 -1.24 1.29 -0.58
N LYS A 124 -0.88 0.03 -0.33
CA LYS A 124 0.35 -0.28 0.41
C LYS A 124 1.58 0.09 -0.41
N ILE A 125 1.58 -0.17 -1.72
CA ILE A 125 2.64 0.24 -2.64
C ILE A 125 2.80 1.76 -2.64
N SER A 126 1.71 2.53 -2.71
CA SER A 126 1.80 3.99 -2.71
C SER A 126 2.46 4.51 -1.42
N GLN A 127 2.18 3.89 -0.27
CA GLN A 127 2.87 4.22 1.00
C GLN A 127 4.38 3.88 0.98
N PHE A 128 4.81 2.90 0.18
CA PHE A 128 6.21 2.51 0.02
C PHE A 128 6.97 3.36 -1.00
N THR A 129 6.28 3.86 -2.02
CA THR A 129 6.88 4.59 -3.16
C THR A 129 6.77 6.10 -3.03
N SER A 130 5.89 6.61 -2.17
CA SER A 130 5.87 8.03 -1.84
C SER A 130 7.18 8.39 -1.12
N PRO A 131 7.98 9.35 -1.63
CA PRO A 131 8.92 10.04 -0.76
C PRO A 131 8.10 10.68 0.35
N VAL A 132 8.58 10.56 1.59
CA VAL A 132 7.95 11.08 2.82
C VAL A 132 7.26 12.42 2.56
N ASP A 133 5.94 12.39 2.35
CA ASP A 133 5.04 13.54 2.38
C ASP A 133 3.57 13.06 2.40
N ALA A 134 2.88 13.37 3.51
CA ALA A 134 1.42 13.43 3.74
C ALA A 134 0.57 12.12 3.70
N THR A 135 -0.18 11.65 4.72
CA THR A 135 -0.60 12.09 6.08
C THR A 135 -1.33 10.88 6.79
N PRO A 136 -1.92 11.02 7.99
CA PRO A 136 -1.43 10.57 9.30
C PRO A 136 -1.99 9.20 9.78
N SER A 137 -1.23 8.46 10.57
CA SER A 137 -1.76 7.40 11.45
C SER A 137 -1.56 7.78 12.91
N ALA A 138 -2.61 7.61 13.70
CA ALA A 138 -2.86 8.15 15.03
C ALA A 138 -1.94 7.64 16.17
N THR A 139 -0.67 7.36 15.88
CA THR A 139 0.35 6.93 16.85
C THR A 139 1.51 7.92 17.00
N GLU A 140 1.61 8.94 16.14
CA GLU A 140 2.74 9.89 16.13
C GLU A 140 2.52 11.16 16.95
N GLN A 141 1.28 11.45 17.38
CA GLN A 141 0.97 12.66 18.15
C GLN A 141 1.75 12.78 19.48
N PRO A 142 1.97 11.71 20.26
CA PRO A 142 2.81 11.79 21.46
C PRO A 142 4.29 12.02 21.13
N ALA A 143 4.77 11.50 19.99
CA ALA A 143 6.16 11.61 19.58
C ALA A 143 6.47 13.02 19.04
N ALA A 144 5.65 13.56 18.15
CA ALA A 144 5.82 14.90 17.59
C ALA A 144 5.73 16.00 18.67
N HIS A 145 4.81 15.83 19.63
CA HIS A 145 4.71 16.74 20.78
C HIS A 145 5.97 16.69 21.65
N SER A 146 6.44 15.49 22.00
CA SER A 146 7.64 15.31 22.81
C SER A 146 8.93 15.78 22.11
N GLU A 147 9.06 15.56 20.80
CA GLU A 147 10.24 15.95 20.02
C GLU A 147 10.33 17.46 19.83
N LEU A 148 9.20 18.11 19.50
CA LEU A 148 9.16 19.56 19.40
C LEU A 148 9.47 20.21 20.75
N LEU A 149 8.89 19.69 21.84
CA LEU A 149 9.14 20.19 23.18
C LEU A 149 10.62 20.03 23.59
N ALA A 150 11.24 18.90 23.25
CA ALA A 150 12.67 18.68 23.48
C ALA A 150 13.55 19.66 22.67
N ALA A 151 13.24 19.88 21.40
CA ALA A 151 13.96 20.82 20.54
C ALA A 151 13.86 22.27 21.04
N LEU A 152 12.68 22.68 21.52
CA LEU A 152 12.47 24.02 22.11
C LEU A 152 13.23 24.19 23.43
N HIS A 153 13.28 23.16 24.29
CA HIS A 153 14.08 23.19 25.51
C HIS A 153 15.59 23.21 25.24
N ALA A 154 16.02 22.57 24.17
CA ALA A 154 17.43 22.55 23.73
C ALA A 154 17.84 23.83 22.98
N SER A 155 16.91 24.77 22.74
CA SER A 155 17.10 25.94 21.87
C SER A 155 17.67 25.55 20.51
N GLU A 156 17.28 24.39 19.99
CA GLU A 156 17.79 23.86 18.74
C GLU A 156 17.14 24.59 17.56
N PHE A 157 17.91 24.80 16.48
CA PHE A 157 17.35 25.34 15.25
C PHE A 157 16.43 24.30 14.61
N ILE A 158 15.15 24.66 14.46
CA ILE A 158 14.16 23.83 13.76
C ILE A 158 13.97 24.41 12.35
N PRO A 159 14.37 23.70 11.29
CA PRO A 159 14.11 24.11 9.91
C PRO A 159 12.60 24.26 9.65
N GLY A 160 12.21 25.24 8.82
CA GLY A 160 10.79 25.51 8.52
C GLY A 160 10.00 24.29 8.07
N ALA A 161 10.56 23.46 7.18
CA ALA A 161 9.90 22.23 6.73
C ALA A 161 9.68 21.19 7.87
N GLN A 162 10.60 21.14 8.84
CA GLN A 162 10.47 20.27 10.02
C GLN A 162 9.42 20.85 10.99
N LEU A 163 9.37 22.18 11.13
CA LEU A 163 8.33 22.86 11.89
C LEU A 163 6.93 22.62 11.30
N ASP A 164 6.77 22.73 9.97
CA ASP A 164 5.51 22.43 9.28
C ASP A 164 5.07 20.97 9.50
N THR A 165 6.03 20.05 9.56
CA THR A 165 5.77 18.63 9.86
C THR A 165 5.25 18.45 11.30
N TYR A 166 5.88 19.09 12.28
CA TYR A 166 5.41 19.07 13.67
C TYR A 166 4.03 19.74 13.81
N LEU A 167 3.82 20.89 13.18
CA LEU A 167 2.52 21.58 13.22
C LEU A 167 1.41 20.77 12.56
N THR A 168 1.70 20.02 11.50
CA THR A 168 0.70 19.16 10.83
C THR A 168 0.29 17.97 11.69
N SER A 169 1.24 17.39 12.43
CA SER A 169 1.02 16.23 13.29
C SER A 169 0.42 16.56 14.66
N LEU A 170 0.56 17.80 15.14
CA LEU A 170 -0.08 18.27 16.37
C LEU A 170 -1.60 18.45 16.22
N THR A 171 -2.36 17.98 17.20
CA THR A 171 -3.81 18.23 17.29
C THR A 171 -4.06 19.50 18.09
N LEU A 172 -3.64 20.63 17.51
CA LEU A 172 -3.91 21.98 18.04
C LEU A 172 -4.91 22.70 17.12
N PRO A 173 -5.77 23.59 17.64
CA PRO A 173 -6.55 24.50 16.83
C PRO A 173 -5.65 25.31 15.89
N ALA A 174 -6.13 25.66 14.69
CA ALA A 174 -5.36 26.44 13.71
C ALA A 174 -4.81 27.76 14.30
N GLY A 175 -5.56 28.40 15.20
CA GLY A 175 -5.12 29.60 15.91
C GLY A 175 -3.94 29.37 16.87
N GLU A 176 -3.86 28.20 17.51
CA GLU A 176 -2.75 27.85 18.40
C GLU A 176 -1.52 27.42 17.61
N LYS A 177 -1.70 26.70 16.49
CA LYS A 177 -0.60 26.40 15.54
C LYS A 177 0.06 27.67 15.01
N GLN A 178 -0.74 28.67 14.63
CA GLN A 178 -0.22 29.96 14.17
C GLN A 178 0.56 30.69 15.25
N ARG A 179 0.03 30.72 16.49
CA ARG A 179 0.73 31.33 17.63
C ARG A 179 2.04 30.62 17.95
N LEU A 180 2.05 29.29 17.89
CA LEU A 180 3.24 28.47 18.10
C LEU A 180 4.31 28.75 17.04
N GLN A 181 3.90 28.82 15.76
CA GLN A 181 4.80 29.17 14.66
C GLN A 181 5.42 30.56 14.85
N THR A 182 4.61 31.58 15.13
CA THR A 182 5.09 32.96 15.37
C THR A 182 6.05 33.02 16.55
N ALA A 183 5.75 32.33 17.66
CA ALA A 183 6.66 32.29 18.81
C ALA A 183 8.03 31.68 18.46
N ILE A 184 8.06 30.64 17.62
CA ILE A 184 9.31 30.00 17.17
C ILE A 184 10.09 30.91 16.21
N GLU A 185 9.40 31.59 15.29
CA GLU A 185 10.00 32.56 14.36
C GLU A 185 10.59 33.78 15.08
N GLU A 186 9.93 34.25 16.14
CA GLU A 186 10.41 35.35 16.99
C GLU A 186 11.44 34.91 18.05
N LEU A 187 11.84 33.63 18.04
CA LEU A 187 12.75 33.01 19.01
C LEU A 187 12.25 33.07 20.48
N ASP A 188 10.94 33.25 20.67
CA ASP A 188 10.26 33.18 21.97
C ASP A 188 9.92 31.72 22.32
N TYR A 189 10.96 30.96 22.65
CA TYR A 189 10.82 29.55 23.03
C TYR A 189 9.99 29.35 24.29
N GLN A 190 9.96 30.33 25.19
CA GLN A 190 9.19 30.25 26.42
C GLN A 190 7.68 30.28 26.13
N GLN A 191 7.25 31.15 25.21
CA GLN A 191 5.87 31.19 24.74
C GLN A 191 5.50 29.93 23.93
N ALA A 192 6.41 29.44 23.09
CA ALA A 192 6.21 28.22 22.32
C ALA A 192 5.97 26.99 23.22
N ILE A 193 6.79 26.82 24.28
CA ILE A 193 6.63 25.74 25.27
C ILE A 193 5.29 25.88 26.02
N ALA A 194 4.92 27.10 26.43
CA ALA A 194 3.67 27.33 27.15
C ALA A 194 2.44 26.88 26.34
N ILE A 195 2.40 27.16 25.03
CA ILE A 195 1.33 26.73 24.13
C ILE A 195 1.23 25.20 24.05
N LEU A 196 2.38 24.50 24.05
CA LEU A 196 2.40 23.04 24.00
C LEU A 196 2.01 22.38 25.34
N THR A 197 2.24 23.05 26.47
CA THR A 197 1.92 22.51 27.81
C THR A 197 0.51 22.85 28.31
N ASP A 198 -0.11 23.91 27.78
CA ASP A 198 -1.44 24.38 28.18
C ASP A 198 -2.56 23.86 27.25
N ALA A 199 -2.19 23.13 26.20
CA ALA A 199 -3.13 22.45 25.32
C ALA A 199 -3.84 21.30 26.06
N PRO A 200 -5.19 21.23 26.01
CA PRO A 200 -5.99 20.26 26.76
C PRO A 200 -5.86 18.80 26.29
#